data_AF-A0A520IUW7-F1
#
_entry.id   AF-A0A520IUW7-F1
#
_cell.length_a   1.000
_cell.length_b   1.000
_cell.length_c   1.000
_cell.angle_alpha   90.00
_cell.angle_beta   90.00
_cell.angle_gamma   90.00
#
_symmetry.space_group_name_H-M   'P 1'
#
loop_
_entity.id
_entity.type
_entity.pdbx_description
1 polymer ?
#
loop_
_entity_poly.entity_id
_entity_poly.type
_entity_poly.pdbx_seq_one_letter_code
_entity_poly.pdbx_strand_id
1 'polypeptide(L)'
;KYINRMGNKQIDSVLKIAAMQKNTIVFLDLQVALSNLKNEIPHIAKYLELPYVHIGIDPEFSMKDGSLPGKKIGKYDAADINYVSQYLADVVKKHNLPPKVFVVHRFTQGMVTNYKNIKLHPEVQIVMHMDGWGEPELKKGTYRNHIYPEPVQFTGFKIFYKNDLKKAPKRLMTPEELLKLKPAPIYIQYQ
;
A
#
# COMPACT_ATOMS: atom_id res chain seq x y z
N LYS A 1 5.42 -23.28 -1.34
CA LYS A 1 5.67 -22.03 -2.12
C LYS A 1 6.51 -21.10 -1.25
N TYR A 2 7.40 -20.31 -1.84
CA TYR A 2 8.21 -19.33 -1.09
C TYR A 2 7.29 -18.18 -0.65
N ILE A 3 6.76 -18.27 0.57
CA ILE A 3 5.93 -17.27 1.23
C ILE A 3 6.05 -17.45 2.74
N ASN A 4 6.18 -16.34 3.47
CA ASN A 4 6.10 -16.33 4.93
C ASN A 4 4.78 -15.68 5.33
N ARG A 5 4.07 -16.28 6.29
CA ARG A 5 2.81 -15.75 6.81
C ARG A 5 3.02 -15.32 8.25
N MET A 6 2.73 -14.06 8.52
CA MET A 6 2.63 -13.59 9.89
C MET A 6 1.55 -14.42 10.61
N GLY A 7 1.88 -14.96 11.78
CA GLY A 7 0.92 -15.71 12.56
C GLY A 7 -0.25 -14.83 13.00
N ASN A 8 -1.44 -15.43 13.12
CA ASN A 8 -2.63 -14.71 13.57
C ASN A 8 -2.42 -13.98 14.91
N LYS A 9 -1.64 -14.58 15.83
CA LYS A 9 -1.32 -13.98 17.13
C LYS A 9 -0.60 -12.64 17.03
N GLN A 10 0.25 -12.45 16.02
CA GLN A 10 0.93 -11.17 15.79
C GLN A 10 -0.07 -10.11 15.32
N ILE A 11 -0.97 -10.46 14.38
CA ILE A 11 -2.05 -9.57 13.93
C ILE A 11 -2.94 -9.20 15.12
N ASP A 12 -3.36 -10.19 15.91
CA ASP A 12 -4.17 -9.98 17.13
C ASP A 12 -3.46 -9.06 18.13
N SER A 13 -2.13 -9.11 18.21
CA SER A 13 -1.35 -8.24 19.10
C SER A 13 -1.35 -6.79 18.62
N VAL A 14 -1.23 -6.56 17.30
CA VAL A 14 -1.37 -5.22 16.70
C VAL A 14 -2.77 -4.66 16.91
N LEU A 15 -3.82 -5.50 16.76
CA LEU A 15 -5.20 -5.08 17.01
C LEU A 15 -5.42 -4.69 18.47
N LYS A 16 -4.81 -5.42 19.42
CA LYS A 16 -4.85 -5.05 20.85
C LYS A 16 -4.17 -3.71 21.10
N ILE A 17 -3.02 -3.44 20.47
CA ILE A 17 -2.34 -2.14 20.57
C ILE A 17 -3.23 -1.03 20.00
N ALA A 18 -3.84 -1.25 18.83
CA ALA A 18 -4.74 -0.27 18.22
C ALA A 18 -5.95 0.04 19.12
N ALA A 19 -6.48 -0.96 19.83
CA ALA A 19 -7.58 -0.77 20.76
C ALA A 19 -7.22 0.06 22.01
N MET A 20 -5.93 0.29 22.30
CA MET A 20 -5.49 1.11 23.42
C MET A 20 -5.74 2.61 23.20
N GLN A 21 -5.93 3.04 21.95
CA GLN A 21 -6.19 4.44 21.60
C GLN A 21 -7.43 4.56 20.72
N LYS A 22 -8.34 5.47 21.08
CA LYS A 22 -9.54 5.74 20.28
C LYS A 22 -9.14 6.21 18.88
N ASN A 23 -9.93 5.80 17.88
CA ASN A 23 -9.78 6.18 16.47
C ASN A 23 -8.46 5.70 15.82
N THR A 24 -7.80 4.67 16.37
CA THR A 24 -6.67 4.02 15.71
C THR A 24 -7.17 3.09 14.60
N ILE A 25 -6.57 3.21 13.42
CA ILE A 25 -6.80 2.29 12.30
C ILE A 25 -5.58 1.40 12.09
N VAL A 26 -5.77 0.24 11.47
CA VAL A 26 -4.72 -0.75 11.22
C VAL A 26 -4.65 -1.04 9.74
N PHE A 27 -3.45 -1.01 9.18
CA PHE A 27 -3.19 -1.50 7.83
C PHE A 27 -2.50 -2.86 7.89
N LEU A 28 -3.06 -3.84 7.18
CA LEU A 28 -2.40 -5.11 6.92
C LEU A 28 -1.70 -5.00 5.56
N ASP A 29 -0.37 -4.89 5.56
CA ASP A 29 0.44 -4.85 4.34
C ASP A 29 0.78 -6.26 3.86
N LEU A 30 0.42 -6.59 2.62
CA LEU A 30 0.64 -7.91 2.03
C LEU A 30 1.81 -7.89 1.04
N GLN A 31 2.74 -8.80 1.28
CA GLN A 31 3.85 -9.16 0.41
C GLN A 31 3.74 -10.64 0.06
N VAL A 32 3.30 -10.96 -1.16
CA VAL A 32 2.88 -12.33 -1.51
C VAL A 32 4.02 -13.25 -1.98
N ALA A 33 5.22 -12.72 -2.26
CA ALA A 33 6.36 -13.47 -2.76
C ALA A 33 6.00 -14.34 -3.99
N LEU A 34 6.16 -15.68 -3.89
CA LEU A 34 5.76 -16.64 -4.95
C LEU A 34 4.30 -17.12 -4.85
N SER A 35 3.48 -16.49 -4.01
CA SER A 35 2.02 -16.70 -3.98
C SER A 35 1.30 -15.62 -4.79
N ASN A 36 -0.01 -15.48 -4.59
CA ASN A 36 -0.83 -14.46 -5.22
C ASN A 36 -1.92 -13.95 -4.26
N LEU A 37 -2.48 -12.78 -4.56
CA LEU A 37 -3.48 -12.13 -3.72
C LEU A 37 -4.75 -12.99 -3.53
N LYS A 38 -5.12 -13.78 -4.53
CA LYS A 38 -6.28 -14.70 -4.47
C LYS A 38 -6.13 -15.78 -3.41
N ASN A 39 -4.90 -16.24 -3.17
CA ASN A 39 -4.62 -17.22 -2.13
C ASN A 39 -4.43 -16.56 -0.76
N GLU A 40 -3.85 -15.36 -0.71
CA GLU A 40 -3.43 -14.75 0.56
C GLU A 40 -4.49 -13.89 1.25
N ILE A 41 -5.34 -13.19 0.51
CA ILE A 41 -6.40 -12.36 1.10
C ILE A 41 -7.40 -13.19 1.93
N PRO A 42 -7.88 -14.37 1.49
CA PRO A 42 -8.79 -15.19 2.29
C PRO A 42 -8.24 -15.57 3.68
N HIS A 43 -6.91 -15.66 3.85
CA HIS A 43 -6.31 -15.98 5.15
C HIS A 43 -6.49 -14.88 6.19
N ILE A 44 -6.68 -13.63 5.75
CA ILE A 44 -6.88 -12.46 6.63
C ILE A 44 -8.32 -11.93 6.59
N ALA A 45 -9.23 -12.62 5.92
CA ALA A 45 -10.62 -12.19 5.69
C ALA A 45 -11.30 -11.71 6.98
N LYS A 46 -11.20 -12.49 8.06
CA LYS A 46 -11.80 -12.17 9.37
C LYS A 46 -11.34 -10.81 9.94
N TYR A 47 -10.15 -10.34 9.58
CA TYR A 47 -9.66 -9.03 10.03
C TYR A 47 -10.19 -7.91 9.15
N LEU A 48 -10.37 -8.14 7.85
CA LEU A 48 -10.91 -7.15 6.92
C LEU A 48 -12.39 -6.84 7.19
N GLU A 49 -13.09 -7.75 7.87
CA GLU A 49 -14.46 -7.54 8.39
C GLU A 49 -14.51 -6.49 9.53
N LEU A 50 -13.38 -6.14 10.15
CA LEU A 50 -13.34 -5.10 11.20
C LEU A 50 -13.33 -3.70 10.59
N PRO A 51 -14.15 -2.74 11.05
CA PRO A 51 -14.33 -1.45 10.38
C PRO A 51 -13.05 -0.60 10.29
N TYR A 52 -12.15 -0.70 11.26
CA TYR A 52 -10.91 0.07 11.37
C TYR A 52 -9.68 -0.63 10.75
N VAL A 53 -9.87 -1.81 10.14
CA VAL A 53 -8.80 -2.54 9.45
C VAL A 53 -8.88 -2.29 7.95
N HIS A 54 -7.75 -1.90 7.39
CA HIS A 54 -7.51 -1.56 6.01
C HIS A 54 -6.37 -2.42 5.46
N ILE A 55 -6.12 -2.34 4.15
CA ILE A 55 -5.13 -3.19 3.48
C ILE A 55 -4.17 -2.36 2.65
N GLY A 56 -2.90 -2.76 2.66
CA GLY A 56 -1.91 -2.33 1.70
C GLY A 56 -1.34 -3.52 0.94
N ILE A 57 -0.93 -3.30 -0.31
CA ILE A 57 -0.21 -4.30 -1.10
C ILE A 57 1.09 -3.71 -1.60
N ASP A 58 2.10 -4.57 -1.65
CA ASP A 58 3.43 -4.21 -2.10
C ASP A 58 3.81 -4.99 -3.37
N PRO A 59 3.68 -4.35 -4.56
CA PRO A 59 4.00 -5.00 -5.82
C PRO A 59 5.45 -5.46 -5.91
N GLU A 60 6.41 -4.85 -5.19
CA GLU A 60 7.83 -5.20 -5.26
C GLU A 60 8.05 -6.69 -4.94
N PHE A 61 7.19 -7.26 -4.10
CA PHE A 61 7.30 -8.64 -3.65
C PHE A 61 6.40 -9.60 -4.42
N SER A 62 5.70 -9.18 -5.48
CA SER A 62 4.89 -10.09 -6.31
C SER A 62 5.72 -10.68 -7.46
N MET A 63 6.32 -11.85 -7.20
CA MET A 63 7.30 -12.47 -8.11
C MET A 63 6.65 -13.50 -9.03
N LYS A 64 5.83 -13.02 -9.97
CA LYS A 64 5.06 -13.87 -10.89
C LYS A 64 5.93 -14.71 -11.85
N ASP A 65 7.19 -14.32 -12.05
CA ASP A 65 8.15 -15.00 -12.92
C ASP A 65 8.95 -16.11 -12.22
N GLY A 66 8.68 -16.37 -10.94
CA GLY A 66 9.41 -17.38 -10.15
C GLY A 66 10.72 -16.88 -9.53
N SER A 67 11.12 -15.62 -9.78
CA SER A 67 12.33 -15.07 -9.17
C SER A 67 12.17 -14.85 -7.67
N LEU A 68 13.27 -14.88 -6.93
CA LEU A 68 13.22 -14.68 -5.48
C LEU A 68 12.95 -13.20 -5.14
N PRO A 69 12.08 -12.92 -4.15
CA PRO A 69 11.85 -11.55 -3.70
C PRO A 69 13.14 -10.85 -3.27
N GLY A 70 13.26 -9.56 -3.58
CA GLY A 70 14.47 -8.76 -3.29
C GLY A 70 15.63 -8.93 -4.28
N LYS A 71 15.54 -9.85 -5.26
CA LYS A 71 16.49 -9.92 -6.38
C LYS A 71 16.05 -9.06 -7.57
N LYS A 72 14.74 -8.94 -7.76
CA LYS A 72 14.09 -8.10 -8.77
C LYS A 72 12.88 -7.45 -8.13
N ILE A 73 12.46 -6.32 -8.71
CA ILE A 73 11.21 -5.67 -8.35
C ILE A 73 10.09 -6.42 -9.06
N GLY A 74 9.16 -6.96 -8.29
CA GLY A 74 7.93 -7.59 -8.76
C GLY A 74 6.92 -6.58 -9.29
N LYS A 75 5.71 -7.06 -9.59
CA LYS A 75 4.63 -6.20 -10.09
C LYS A 75 3.25 -6.79 -9.88
N TYR A 76 2.28 -5.87 -9.83
CA TYR A 76 0.87 -6.18 -9.99
C TYR A 76 0.34 -5.57 -11.29
N ASP A 77 -0.66 -6.25 -11.86
CA ASP A 77 -1.48 -5.72 -12.92
C ASP A 77 -2.75 -5.10 -12.35
N ALA A 78 -3.42 -4.24 -13.12
CA ALA A 78 -4.76 -3.77 -12.80
C ALA A 78 -5.73 -4.92 -12.48
N ALA A 79 -5.60 -6.09 -13.11
CA ALA A 79 -6.42 -7.26 -12.78
C ALA A 79 -6.23 -7.74 -11.33
N ASP A 80 -5.02 -7.63 -10.77
CA ASP A 80 -4.77 -7.99 -9.37
C ASP A 80 -5.37 -6.95 -8.42
N ILE A 81 -5.16 -5.67 -8.73
CA ILE A 81 -5.71 -4.54 -7.94
C ILE A 81 -7.24 -4.61 -7.94
N ASN A 82 -7.85 -4.86 -9.10
CA ASN A 82 -9.29 -5.03 -9.25
C ASN A 82 -9.84 -6.23 -8.48
N TYR A 83 -9.07 -7.31 -8.36
CA TYR A 83 -9.46 -8.43 -7.52
C TYR A 83 -9.55 -8.00 -6.04
N VAL A 84 -8.56 -7.26 -5.54
CA VAL A 84 -8.58 -6.76 -4.15
C VAL A 84 -9.69 -5.75 -3.94
N SER A 85 -9.83 -4.77 -4.83
CA SER A 85 -10.86 -3.73 -4.68
C SER A 85 -12.27 -4.31 -4.72
N GLN A 86 -12.53 -5.28 -5.61
CA GLN A 86 -13.82 -5.98 -5.64
C GLN A 86 -14.04 -6.78 -4.35
N TYR A 87 -13.03 -7.52 -3.89
CA TYR A 87 -13.13 -8.30 -2.65
C TYR A 87 -13.46 -7.40 -1.45
N LEU A 88 -12.78 -6.26 -1.31
CA LEU A 88 -13.06 -5.29 -0.25
C LEU A 88 -14.47 -4.68 -0.38
N ALA A 89 -14.91 -4.36 -1.60
CA ALA A 89 -16.26 -3.84 -1.82
C ALA A 89 -17.33 -4.86 -1.39
N ASP A 90 -17.12 -6.15 -1.66
CA ASP A 90 -18.01 -7.21 -1.24
C ASP A 90 -18.04 -7.36 0.29
N VAL A 91 -16.88 -7.28 0.95
CA VAL A 91 -16.79 -7.28 2.43
C VAL A 91 -17.52 -6.09 3.02
N VAL A 92 -17.33 -4.88 2.47
CA VAL A 92 -18.01 -3.67 2.93
C VAL A 92 -19.51 -3.79 2.82
N LYS A 93 -20.04 -4.24 1.67
CA LYS A 93 -21.48 -4.43 1.46
C LYS A 93 -22.05 -5.50 2.37
N LYS A 94 -21.39 -6.65 2.46
CA LYS A 94 -21.86 -7.79 3.25
C LYS A 94 -21.94 -7.48 4.74
N HIS A 95 -20.98 -6.72 5.27
CA HIS A 95 -20.88 -6.43 6.69
C HIS A 95 -21.32 -5.01 7.06
N ASN A 96 -21.89 -4.25 6.11
CA ASN A 96 -22.31 -2.86 6.28
C ASN A 96 -21.23 -1.97 6.92
N LEU A 97 -20.01 -2.07 6.40
CA LEU A 97 -18.84 -1.38 6.94
C LEU A 97 -18.71 0.04 6.36
N PRO A 98 -17.95 0.93 7.03
CA PRO A 98 -17.43 2.11 6.34
C PRO A 98 -16.51 1.70 5.18
N PRO A 99 -16.32 2.57 4.17
CA PRO A 99 -15.41 2.32 3.07
C PRO A 99 -13.98 2.00 3.52
N LYS A 100 -13.29 1.14 2.75
CA LYS A 100 -11.93 0.68 3.05
C LYS A 100 -10.89 1.50 2.31
N VAL A 101 -9.89 1.99 3.02
CA VAL A 101 -8.66 2.46 2.41
C VAL A 101 -7.87 1.27 1.88
N PHE A 102 -7.48 1.33 0.61
CA PHE A 102 -6.67 0.34 -0.07
C PHE A 102 -5.40 0.99 -0.60
N VAL A 103 -4.26 0.70 0.03
CA VAL A 103 -2.97 1.27 -0.31
C VAL A 103 -2.25 0.38 -1.34
N VAL A 104 -1.76 0.99 -2.42
CA VAL A 104 -0.91 0.31 -3.41
C VAL A 104 0.44 1.01 -3.43
N HIS A 105 1.47 0.34 -2.90
CA HIS A 105 2.83 0.89 -2.83
C HIS A 105 3.45 0.96 -4.23
N ARG A 106 4.12 2.06 -4.55
CA ARG A 106 4.79 2.25 -5.85
C ARG A 106 5.96 3.22 -5.73
N PHE A 107 7.11 2.82 -6.24
CA PHE A 107 8.30 3.69 -6.37
C PHE A 107 9.06 3.51 -7.68
N THR A 108 8.60 2.61 -8.55
CA THR A 108 9.00 2.54 -9.96
C THR A 108 7.76 2.37 -10.83
N GLN A 109 7.83 2.76 -12.11
CA GLN A 109 6.69 2.67 -13.01
C GLN A 109 6.23 1.21 -13.24
N GLY A 110 7.17 0.27 -13.38
CA GLY A 110 6.87 -1.12 -13.71
C GLY A 110 6.18 -1.94 -12.61
N MET A 111 6.07 -1.40 -11.39
CA MET A 111 5.40 -2.06 -10.26
C MET A 111 3.90 -2.22 -10.46
N VAL A 112 3.26 -1.32 -11.21
CA VAL A 112 1.82 -1.40 -11.51
C VAL A 112 1.62 -1.28 -13.02
N THR A 113 1.12 -2.34 -13.64
CA THR A 113 0.82 -2.35 -15.07
C THR A 113 -0.66 -2.09 -15.34
N ASN A 114 -0.95 -1.47 -16.49
CA ASN A 114 -2.30 -1.24 -16.98
C ASN A 114 -3.19 -0.42 -16.02
N TYR A 115 -2.63 0.53 -15.28
CA TYR A 115 -3.34 1.29 -14.24
C TYR A 115 -4.68 1.91 -14.69
N LYS A 116 -4.81 2.27 -15.98
CA LYS A 116 -6.05 2.81 -16.57
C LYS A 116 -7.24 1.84 -16.52
N ASN A 117 -6.96 0.55 -16.36
CA ASN A 117 -7.97 -0.50 -16.24
C ASN A 117 -8.38 -0.76 -14.78
N ILE A 118 -7.83 -0.02 -13.81
CA ILE A 118 -8.24 -0.11 -12.41
C ILE A 118 -9.65 0.47 -12.26
N LYS A 119 -10.54 -0.30 -11.65
CA LYS A 119 -11.94 0.04 -11.43
C LYS A 119 -12.11 0.60 -10.02
N LEU A 120 -12.81 1.73 -9.93
CA LEU A 120 -13.13 2.36 -8.65
C LEU A 120 -14.46 1.85 -8.11
N HIS A 121 -14.56 1.78 -6.79
CA HIS A 121 -15.76 1.38 -6.06
C HIS A 121 -16.05 2.42 -4.97
N PRO A 122 -17.31 2.84 -4.73
CA PRO A 122 -17.64 3.72 -3.61
C PRO A 122 -17.18 3.17 -2.26
N GLU A 123 -17.14 1.84 -2.13
CA GLU A 123 -16.74 1.12 -0.92
C GLU A 123 -15.23 1.10 -0.68
N VAL A 124 -14.41 1.54 -1.63
CA VAL A 124 -12.94 1.42 -1.55
C VAL A 124 -12.23 2.69 -2.02
N GLN A 125 -11.28 3.16 -1.23
CA GLN A 125 -10.50 4.36 -1.48
C GLN A 125 -9.07 3.96 -1.81
N ILE A 126 -8.74 3.97 -3.11
CA ILE A 126 -7.44 3.53 -3.58
C ILE A 126 -6.43 4.65 -3.44
N VAL A 127 -5.35 4.38 -2.70
CA VAL A 127 -4.23 5.30 -2.48
C VAL A 127 -3.01 4.75 -3.22
N MET A 128 -2.60 5.44 -4.29
CA MET A 128 -1.30 5.19 -4.93
C MET A 128 -0.21 5.82 -4.06
N HIS A 129 0.54 4.97 -3.37
CA HIS A 129 1.42 5.38 -2.27
C HIS A 129 2.88 5.38 -2.69
N MET A 130 3.54 6.55 -2.60
CA MET A 130 4.96 6.68 -2.90
C MET A 130 5.80 6.06 -1.79
N ASP A 131 6.35 4.87 -2.04
CA ASP A 131 7.06 4.06 -1.03
C ASP A 131 8.60 3.98 -1.25
N GLY A 132 9.16 4.92 -2.01
CA GLY A 132 10.60 5.01 -2.24
C GLY A 132 11.31 5.74 -1.11
N TRP A 133 12.47 5.24 -0.67
CA TRP A 133 13.34 5.94 0.28
C TRP A 133 14.43 6.75 -0.45
N GLY A 134 14.89 7.82 0.20
CA GLY A 134 15.95 8.67 -0.34
C GLY A 134 15.87 10.11 0.10
N GLU A 135 16.82 10.92 -0.35
CA GLU A 135 16.83 12.35 -0.10
C GLU A 135 15.60 13.05 -0.73
N PRO A 136 15.20 14.23 -0.22
CA PRO A 136 14.00 14.94 -0.67
C PRO A 136 13.85 15.08 -2.19
N GLU A 137 14.91 15.41 -2.92
CA GLU A 137 14.83 15.60 -4.37
C GLU A 137 14.60 14.29 -5.13
N LEU A 138 15.23 13.19 -4.70
CA LEU A 138 14.96 11.87 -5.26
C LEU A 138 13.49 11.49 -5.06
N LYS A 139 12.97 11.69 -3.85
CA LYS A 139 11.58 11.36 -3.53
C LYS A 139 10.57 12.22 -4.29
N LYS A 140 10.84 13.53 -4.44
CA LYS A 140 10.06 14.42 -5.32
C LYS A 140 10.11 13.96 -6.78
N GLY A 141 11.27 13.52 -7.25
CA GLY A 141 11.46 12.96 -8.60
C GLY A 141 10.66 11.68 -8.81
N THR A 142 10.76 10.72 -7.88
CA THR A 142 9.98 9.47 -7.87
C THR A 142 8.48 9.76 -7.91
N TYR A 143 8.00 10.69 -7.08
CA TYR A 143 6.59 11.07 -7.08
C TYR A 143 6.15 11.63 -8.45
N ARG A 144 6.94 12.54 -9.03
CA ARG A 144 6.67 13.17 -10.33
C ARG A 144 6.70 12.19 -11.49
N ASN A 145 7.56 11.17 -11.43
CA ASN A 145 7.77 10.25 -12.54
C ASN A 145 6.92 8.97 -12.44
N HIS A 146 6.51 8.58 -11.24
CA HIS A 146 5.87 7.27 -11.02
C HIS A 146 4.53 7.37 -10.32
N ILE A 147 4.20 8.46 -9.62
CA ILE A 147 2.88 8.65 -9.01
C ILE A 147 2.00 9.56 -9.87
N TYR A 148 2.49 10.76 -10.17
CA TYR A 148 1.75 11.78 -10.94
C TYR A 148 1.26 11.32 -12.33
N PRO A 149 2.06 10.67 -13.19
CA PRO A 149 1.65 10.38 -14.58
C PRO A 149 0.69 9.19 -14.69
N GLU A 150 0.48 8.47 -13.60
CA GLU A 150 -0.38 7.29 -13.54
C GLU A 150 -1.37 7.40 -12.37
N PRO A 151 -2.28 8.41 -12.42
CA PRO A 151 -3.24 8.65 -11.35
C PRO A 151 -4.32 7.58 -11.33
N VAL A 152 -4.85 7.29 -10.14
CA VAL A 152 -5.96 6.35 -9.93
C VAL A 152 -7.11 7.02 -9.19
N GLN A 153 -6.92 7.36 -7.92
CA GLN A 153 -7.94 8.06 -7.13
C GLN A 153 -7.30 9.02 -6.13
N PHE A 154 -6.59 8.49 -5.15
CA PHE A 154 -5.84 9.27 -4.17
C PHE A 154 -4.37 8.96 -4.23
N THR A 155 -3.56 9.82 -3.61
CA THR A 155 -2.12 9.60 -3.48
C THR A 155 -1.68 9.68 -2.03
N GLY A 156 -0.59 8.99 -1.76
CA GLY A 156 0.06 9.04 -0.46
C GLY A 156 1.57 9.08 -0.59
N PHE A 157 2.23 9.25 0.55
CA PHE A 157 3.67 9.43 0.61
C PHE A 157 4.24 8.82 1.91
N LYS A 158 5.28 7.98 1.78
CA LYS A 158 6.02 7.48 2.94
C LYS A 158 7.20 8.38 3.26
N ILE A 159 7.46 8.64 4.54
CA ILE A 159 8.68 9.24 5.07
C ILE A 159 9.40 8.18 5.91
N PHE A 160 10.69 7.97 5.63
CA PHE A 160 11.50 7.03 6.40
C PHE A 160 12.45 7.79 7.34
N TYR A 161 12.26 7.69 8.65
CA TYR A 161 13.03 8.41 9.67
C TYR A 161 14.54 8.13 9.58
N LYS A 162 14.92 6.92 9.16
CA LYS A 162 16.33 6.51 9.06
C LYS A 162 16.84 6.51 7.63
N ASN A 163 16.06 5.95 6.69
CA ASN A 163 16.55 5.71 5.34
C ASN A 163 16.65 6.99 4.51
N ASP A 164 15.74 7.95 4.70
CA ASP A 164 15.77 9.22 3.96
C ASP A 164 16.95 10.12 4.40
N LEU A 165 17.56 9.83 5.56
CA LEU A 165 18.71 10.57 6.10
C LEU A 165 20.07 10.04 5.62
N LYS A 166 20.10 8.96 4.82
CA LYS A 166 21.37 8.30 4.42
C LYS A 166 22.23 9.15 3.48
N LYS A 167 21.61 10.01 2.66
CA LYS A 167 22.29 10.86 1.68
C LYS A 167 22.08 12.33 2.01
N ALA A 168 22.99 13.19 1.54
CA ALA A 168 22.80 14.64 1.63
C ALA A 168 21.46 15.03 0.99
N PRO A 169 20.71 16.00 1.55
CA PRO A 169 21.06 16.88 2.68
C PRO A 169 20.80 16.30 4.08
N LYS A 170 20.53 15.00 4.22
CA LYS A 170 20.28 14.31 5.51
C LYS A 170 19.15 14.94 6.33
N ARG A 171 18.04 15.25 5.65
CA ARG A 171 16.79 15.70 6.29
C ARG A 171 15.59 15.02 5.65
N LEU A 172 14.51 14.97 6.39
CA LEU A 172 13.20 14.55 5.89
C LEU A 172 12.56 15.68 5.08
N MET A 173 11.59 15.33 4.24
CA MET A 173 10.71 16.33 3.61
C MET A 173 9.81 16.97 4.66
N THR A 174 9.57 18.28 4.56
CA THR A 174 8.65 18.99 5.45
C THR A 174 7.19 18.80 5.01
N PRO A 175 6.21 19.01 5.91
CA PRO A 175 4.81 19.06 5.52
C PRO A 175 4.53 20.06 4.39
N GLU A 176 5.14 21.24 4.37
CA GLU A 176 4.91 22.19 3.28
C GLU A 176 5.47 21.69 1.93
N GLU A 177 6.59 20.97 1.95
CA GLU A 177 7.14 20.34 0.74
C GLU A 177 6.22 19.25 0.21
N LEU A 178 5.63 18.44 1.11
CA LEU A 178 4.67 17.39 0.74
C LEU A 178 3.40 18.00 0.13
N LEU A 179 2.84 19.04 0.74
CA LEU A 179 1.61 19.70 0.26
C LEU A 179 1.79 20.43 -1.08
N LYS A 180 3.04 20.71 -1.48
CA LYS A 180 3.38 21.27 -2.81
C LYS A 180 3.42 20.22 -3.92
N LEU A 181 3.43 18.93 -3.60
CA LEU A 181 3.35 17.87 -4.60
C LEU A 181 2.01 17.91 -5.33
N LYS A 182 2.00 17.46 -6.59
CA LYS A 182 0.81 17.38 -7.43
C LYS A 182 0.62 15.94 -7.93
N PRO A 183 -0.55 15.31 -7.70
CA PRO A 183 -1.58 15.74 -6.73
C PRO A 183 -1.02 15.80 -5.30
N ALA A 184 -1.66 16.54 -4.40
CA ALA A 184 -1.22 16.61 -3.01
C ALA A 184 -1.54 15.28 -2.31
N PRO A 185 -0.56 14.62 -1.66
CA PRO A 185 -0.81 13.37 -0.96
C PRO A 185 -1.70 13.60 0.26
N ILE A 186 -2.70 12.74 0.44
CA ILE A 186 -3.65 12.81 1.57
C ILE A 186 -3.41 11.72 2.62
N TYR A 187 -2.60 10.72 2.28
CA TYR A 187 -2.16 9.66 3.17
C TYR A 187 -0.65 9.77 3.36
N ILE A 188 -0.21 10.07 4.58
CA ILE A 188 1.22 10.19 4.92
C ILE A 188 1.58 9.10 5.91
N GLN A 189 2.52 8.23 5.52
CA GLN A 189 3.03 7.17 6.39
C GLN A 189 4.43 7.52 6.89
N TYR A 190 4.68 7.35 8.18
CA TYR A 190 5.99 7.52 8.78
C TYR A 190 6.53 6.16 9.24
N GLN A 191 7.78 5.84 8.88
CA GLN A 191 8.42 4.55 9.18
C GLN A 191 9.88 4.70 9.63
#